data_AF-A0AA90SE82-F1
#
_entry.id   AF-A0AA90SE82-F1
#
_cell.length_a   1.000
_cell.length_b   1.000
_cell.length_c   1.000
_cell.angle_alpha   90.00
_cell.angle_beta   90.00
_cell.angle_gamma   90.00
#
_symmetry.space_group_name_H-M   'P 1'
#
loop_
_entity.id
_entity.type
_entity.pdbx_description
1 polymer ?
#
loop_
_entity_poly.entity_id
_entity_poly.type
_entity_poly.pdbx_seq_one_letter_code
_entity_poly.pdbx_strand_id
1 'polypeptide(L)'
;MISEKKQVRTVLEERIKQFKAWSERKPAAVEGLCIRKFPCKVELLSFVVSDGRQPAAQAKLKVIFVNQRQLWSADMTLSIFTRTVRKPGYEDLKSGIYFHAPADSGEKPTLLNSYKIIMDLKGAYEPADFNEWYFYWLQRMLKSPEIKGLFAHKQLFSDNEIEAQLYTQEVLKQL
;
A
#
# COMPACT_ATOMS: atom_id res chain seq x y z
N MET A 1 18.75 29.48 -10.19
CA MET A 1 18.65 28.66 -8.97
C MET A 1 18.65 27.20 -9.38
N ILE A 2 19.70 26.48 -9.05
CA ILE A 2 19.86 25.06 -9.38
C ILE A 2 18.93 24.30 -8.42
N SER A 3 17.89 23.66 -8.98
CA SER A 3 17.02 22.75 -8.24
C SER A 3 17.89 21.69 -7.58
N GLU A 4 17.97 21.68 -6.26
CA GLU A 4 18.63 20.59 -5.52
C GLU A 4 17.98 19.28 -5.94
N LYS A 5 18.74 18.42 -6.60
CA LYS A 5 18.33 17.03 -6.81
C LYS A 5 18.23 16.39 -5.43
N LYS A 6 17.04 16.42 -4.81
CA LYS A 6 16.78 15.61 -3.62
C LYS A 6 17.14 14.17 -3.97
N GLN A 7 17.90 13.51 -3.11
CA GLN A 7 18.18 12.09 -3.29
C GLN A 7 16.91 11.30 -2.96
N VAL A 8 16.58 10.28 -3.77
CA VAL A 8 15.41 9.40 -3.58
C VAL A 8 15.33 8.86 -2.15
N ARG A 9 16.49 8.52 -1.58
CA ARG A 9 16.65 8.07 -0.20
C ARG A 9 16.06 9.07 0.80
N THR A 10 16.44 10.34 0.72
CA THR A 10 16.00 11.39 1.64
C THR A 10 14.49 11.58 1.60
N VAL A 11 13.90 11.55 0.39
CA VAL A 11 12.45 11.64 0.24
C VAL A 11 11.75 10.44 0.86
N LEU A 12 12.25 9.24 0.64
CA LEU A 12 11.66 8.04 1.24
C LEU A 12 11.80 8.02 2.77
N GLU A 13 12.94 8.46 3.32
CA GLU A 13 13.13 8.62 4.76
C GLU A 13 12.14 9.62 5.36
N GLU A 14 11.87 10.74 4.68
CA GLU A 14 10.88 11.72 5.11
C GLU A 14 9.45 11.14 5.06
N ARG A 15 9.09 10.40 4.01
CA ARG A 15 7.79 9.72 3.92
C ARG A 15 7.60 8.68 5.01
N ILE A 16 8.66 7.97 5.40
CA ILE A 16 8.61 7.03 6.53
C ILE A 16 8.31 7.76 7.84
N LYS A 17 8.92 8.92 8.10
CA LYS A 17 8.64 9.73 9.29
C LYS A 17 7.19 10.23 9.29
N GLN A 18 6.73 10.75 8.16
CA GLN A 18 5.35 11.21 7.99
C GLN A 18 4.35 10.07 8.19
N PHE A 19 4.64 8.88 7.64
CA PHE A 19 3.81 7.69 7.85
C PHE A 19 3.77 7.32 9.33
N LYS A 20 4.91 7.28 10.02
CA LYS A 20 4.94 6.99 11.45
C LYS A 20 4.02 7.94 12.23
N ALA A 21 4.19 9.25 12.03
CA ALA A 21 3.36 10.25 12.68
C ALA A 21 1.87 10.13 12.32
N TRP A 22 1.56 9.77 11.07
CA TRP A 22 0.20 9.50 10.62
C TRP A 22 -0.40 8.26 11.29
N SER A 23 0.36 7.16 11.38
CA SER A 23 -0.08 5.90 11.99
C SER A 23 -0.36 6.03 13.49
N GLU A 24 0.41 6.86 14.20
CA GLU A 24 0.24 7.11 15.64
C GLU A 24 -1.05 7.88 15.97
N ARG A 25 -1.62 8.60 14.99
CA ARG A 25 -2.91 9.31 15.13
C ARG A 25 -4.12 8.38 15.02
N LYS A 26 -3.92 7.07 14.85
CA LYS A 26 -4.98 6.05 14.65
C LYS A 26 -5.99 6.44 13.56
N PRO A 27 -5.56 6.54 12.30
CA PRO A 27 -6.46 6.82 11.19
C PRO A 27 -7.48 5.70 11.03
N ALA A 28 -8.73 6.05 10.71
CA ALA A 28 -9.83 5.08 10.61
C ALA A 28 -9.67 4.13 9.41
N ALA A 29 -9.48 4.69 8.21
CA ALA A 29 -9.20 3.98 6.96
C ALA A 29 -8.85 5.01 5.88
N VAL A 30 -8.29 4.55 4.76
CA VAL A 30 -8.31 5.30 3.50
C VAL A 30 -9.50 4.81 2.68
N GLU A 31 -10.46 5.70 2.48
CA GLU A 31 -11.69 5.48 1.73
C GLU A 31 -11.61 6.14 0.34
N GLY A 32 -12.66 6.06 -0.46
CA GLY A 32 -12.64 6.59 -1.83
C GLY A 32 -11.64 5.85 -2.74
N LEU A 33 -11.44 4.54 -2.50
CA LEU A 33 -10.57 3.69 -3.31
C LEU A 33 -11.40 2.72 -4.15
N CYS A 34 -10.80 2.26 -5.26
CA CYS A 34 -11.35 1.21 -6.10
C CYS A 34 -10.29 0.15 -6.36
N ILE A 35 -10.62 -1.11 -6.05
CA ILE A 35 -9.86 -2.27 -6.49
C ILE A 35 -10.45 -2.77 -7.80
N ARG A 36 -9.73 -2.50 -8.90
CA ARG A 36 -10.26 -2.61 -10.27
C ARG A 36 -11.52 -1.76 -10.48
N LYS A 37 -12.70 -2.36 -10.29
CA LYS A 37 -14.03 -1.72 -10.43
C LYS A 37 -14.87 -1.83 -9.16
N PHE A 38 -14.33 -2.44 -8.11
CA PHE A 38 -15.05 -2.63 -6.85
C PHE A 38 -14.66 -1.52 -5.89
N PRO A 39 -15.64 -0.81 -5.30
CA PRO A 39 -15.37 0.12 -4.21
C PRO A 39 -14.65 -0.60 -3.07
N CYS A 40 -13.62 0.02 -2.54
CA CYS A 40 -12.86 -0.52 -1.42
C CYS A 40 -12.39 0.57 -0.45
N LYS A 41 -12.02 0.14 0.75
CA LYS A 41 -11.26 0.93 1.72
C LYS A 41 -10.04 0.13 2.15
N VAL A 42 -9.03 0.83 2.63
CA VAL A 42 -7.79 0.24 3.13
C VAL A 42 -7.57 0.68 4.57
N GLU A 43 -7.54 -0.29 5.48
CA GLU A 43 -7.26 -0.08 6.89
C GLU A 43 -5.79 -0.35 7.19
N LEU A 44 -5.16 0.53 7.97
CA LEU A 44 -3.83 0.28 8.50
C LEU A 44 -3.94 -0.62 9.75
N LEU A 45 -3.35 -1.81 9.69
CA LEU A 45 -3.29 -2.72 10.83
C LEU A 45 -2.09 -2.42 11.73
N SER A 46 -0.92 -2.20 11.12
CA SER A 46 0.28 -1.81 11.84
C SER A 46 1.32 -1.18 10.91
N PHE A 47 2.19 -0.36 11.48
CA PHE A 47 3.35 0.19 10.79
C PHE A 47 4.62 -0.02 11.61
N VAL A 48 5.65 -0.58 10.99
CA VAL A 48 6.96 -0.84 11.60
C VAL A 48 8.01 -0.10 10.79
N VAL A 49 8.82 0.69 11.46
CA VAL A 49 9.95 1.40 10.83
C VAL A 49 11.14 0.45 10.70
N SER A 50 11.91 0.60 9.62
CA SER A 50 13.20 -0.09 9.47
C SER A 50 14.09 0.17 10.68
N ASP A 51 14.37 -0.88 11.44
CA ASP A 51 15.52 -0.98 12.33
C ASP A 51 16.58 -1.85 11.63
N GLY A 52 17.85 -1.85 12.05
CA GLY A 52 18.90 -2.60 11.34
C GLY A 52 18.62 -4.09 11.07
N ARG A 53 17.58 -4.69 11.67
CA ARG A 53 17.11 -6.07 11.44
C ARG A 53 16.08 -6.15 10.31
N GLN A 54 15.26 -5.12 10.11
CA GLN A 54 14.31 -5.02 9.00
C GLN A 54 14.78 -4.00 7.96
N PRO A 55 15.12 -4.41 6.73
CA PRO A 55 15.73 -3.51 5.76
C PRO A 55 14.76 -2.50 5.10
N ALA A 56 13.45 -2.60 5.38
CA ALA A 56 12.41 -1.70 4.90
C ALA A 56 11.45 -1.32 6.03
N ALA A 57 10.86 -0.14 5.94
CA ALA A 57 9.67 0.17 6.74
C ALA A 57 8.47 -0.56 6.13
N GLN A 58 7.60 -1.13 6.95
CA GLN A 58 6.49 -1.97 6.51
C GLN A 58 5.16 -1.53 7.13
N ALA A 59 4.14 -1.37 6.30
CA ALA A 59 2.76 -1.22 6.72
C ALA A 59 1.97 -2.50 6.39
N LYS A 60 1.31 -3.08 7.40
CA LYS A 60 0.32 -4.14 7.21
C LYS A 60 -1.03 -3.50 6.99
N LEU A 61 -1.69 -3.88 5.91
CA LEU A 61 -2.91 -3.28 5.41
C LEU A 61 -3.98 -4.34 5.27
N LYS A 62 -5.23 -3.99 5.57
CA LYS A 62 -6.40 -4.79 5.24
C LYS A 62 -7.20 -4.06 4.17
N VAL A 63 -7.36 -4.68 3.01
CA VAL A 63 -8.21 -4.17 1.92
C VAL A 63 -9.58 -4.79 2.08
N ILE A 64 -10.61 -3.97 2.27
CA ILE A 64 -12.01 -4.43 2.35
C ILE A 64 -12.71 -4.00 1.07
N PHE A 65 -13.41 -4.92 0.41
CA PHE A 65 -14.06 -4.65 -0.87
C PHE A 65 -15.33 -5.47 -1.04
N VAL A 66 -16.25 -4.95 -1.84
CA VAL A 66 -17.49 -5.64 -2.18
C VAL A 66 -17.28 -6.47 -3.44
N ASN A 67 -17.65 -7.74 -3.40
CA ASN A 67 -17.72 -8.60 -4.57
C ASN A 67 -18.90 -9.56 -4.43
N GLN A 68 -19.72 -9.66 -5.48
CA GLN A 68 -20.94 -10.51 -5.48
C GLN A 68 -21.86 -10.27 -4.27
N ARG A 69 -22.06 -9.00 -3.88
CA ARG A 69 -22.88 -8.56 -2.72
C ARG A 69 -22.39 -9.04 -1.35
N GLN A 70 -21.17 -9.55 -1.27
CA GLN A 70 -20.52 -9.90 -0.02
C GLN A 70 -19.34 -8.98 0.23
N LEU A 71 -19.01 -8.77 1.50
CA LEU A 71 -17.79 -8.10 1.91
C LEU A 71 -16.67 -9.13 1.98
N TRP A 72 -15.58 -8.81 1.31
CA TRP A 72 -14.35 -9.57 1.32
C TRP A 72 -13.25 -8.71 1.90
N SER A 73 -12.33 -9.34 2.61
CA SER A 73 -11.10 -8.71 3.07
C SER A 73 -9.89 -9.46 2.53
N ALA A 74 -8.79 -8.75 2.28
CA ALA A 74 -7.51 -9.35 1.96
C ALA A 74 -6.40 -8.53 2.59
N ASP A 75 -5.43 -9.21 3.19
CA ASP A 75 -4.28 -8.56 3.78
C ASP A 75 -3.24 -8.24 2.70
N MET A 76 -2.55 -7.12 2.84
CA MET A 76 -1.48 -6.68 1.95
C MET A 76 -0.39 -6.00 2.77
N THR A 77 0.86 -6.16 2.35
CA THR A 77 1.99 -5.45 2.96
C THR A 77 2.56 -4.43 1.99
N LEU A 78 2.64 -3.18 2.44
CA LEU A 78 3.38 -2.11 1.80
C LEU A 78 4.78 -2.03 2.43
N SER A 79 5.83 -2.08 1.63
CA SER A 79 7.23 -1.94 2.08
C SER A 79 7.91 -0.76 1.39
N ILE A 80 8.60 0.06 2.17
CA ILE A 80 9.36 1.22 1.70
C ILE A 80 10.85 0.96 1.93
N PHE A 81 11.60 0.84 0.83
CA PHE A 81 13.04 0.64 0.83
C PHE A 81 13.74 1.96 0.53
N THR A 82 14.55 2.46 1.46
CA THR A 82 15.32 3.71 1.27
C THR A 82 16.64 3.49 0.55
N ARG A 83 17.13 2.24 0.54
CA ARG A 83 18.38 1.80 -0.09
C ARG A 83 18.18 0.50 -0.84
N THR A 84 19.10 0.21 -1.77
CA THR A 84 19.16 -1.11 -2.39
C THR A 84 19.58 -2.17 -1.37
N VAL A 85 18.83 -3.26 -1.31
CA VAL A 85 19.06 -4.41 -0.44
C VAL A 85 19.37 -5.60 -1.32
N ARG A 86 20.59 -6.12 -1.18
CA ARG A 86 21.01 -7.35 -1.84
C ARG A 86 20.77 -8.51 -0.91
N LYS A 87 19.97 -9.48 -1.35
CA LYS A 87 19.83 -10.77 -0.66
C LYS A 87 20.46 -11.86 -1.53
N PRO A 88 21.37 -12.70 -1.00
CA PRO A 88 21.95 -13.80 -1.75
C PRO A 88 20.85 -14.69 -2.35
N GLY A 89 20.90 -14.93 -3.66
CA GLY A 89 19.92 -15.76 -4.38
C GLY A 89 18.59 -15.07 -4.71
N TYR A 90 18.47 -13.75 -4.54
CA TYR A 90 17.30 -12.95 -4.94
C TYR A 90 17.71 -11.78 -5.83
N GLU A 91 16.77 -11.26 -6.63
CA GLU A 91 16.95 -9.99 -7.31
C GLU A 91 17.17 -8.85 -6.31
N ASP A 92 18.06 -7.92 -6.68
CA ASP A 92 18.35 -6.70 -5.89
C ASP A 92 17.07 -5.87 -5.69
N LEU A 93 16.62 -5.75 -4.45
CA LEU A 93 15.50 -4.88 -4.09
C LEU A 93 16.01 -3.44 -4.03
N LYS A 94 15.67 -2.63 -5.03
CA LYS A 94 16.10 -1.23 -5.14
C LYS A 94 15.30 -0.32 -4.20
N SER A 95 15.79 0.91 -4.01
CA SER A 95 15.01 1.93 -3.31
C SER A 95 13.66 2.17 -4.01
N GLY A 96 12.58 2.17 -3.24
CA GLY A 96 11.23 2.30 -3.80
C GLY A 96 10.15 1.73 -2.89
N ILE A 97 8.99 1.51 -3.50
CA ILE A 97 7.76 1.08 -2.84
C ILE A 97 7.35 -0.27 -3.39
N TYR A 98 7.05 -1.22 -2.51
CA TYR A 98 6.75 -2.60 -2.86
C TYR A 98 5.47 -3.04 -2.16
N PHE A 99 4.61 -3.72 -2.90
CA PHE A 99 3.37 -4.30 -2.39
C PHE A 99 3.45 -5.82 -2.48
N HIS A 100 3.09 -6.51 -1.40
CA HIS A 100 3.09 -7.96 -1.33
C HIS A 100 1.76 -8.46 -0.78
N ALA A 101 1.29 -9.59 -1.31
CA ALA A 101 0.28 -10.39 -0.65
C ALA A 101 0.95 -11.26 0.44
N PRO A 102 0.22 -11.59 1.51
CA PRO A 102 0.70 -12.54 2.51
C PRO A 102 1.03 -13.88 1.85
N ALA A 103 1.94 -14.62 2.47
CA ALA A 103 2.23 -15.99 2.09
C ALA A 103 1.43 -16.92 3.00
N ASP A 104 1.05 -18.08 2.48
CA ASP A 104 0.61 -19.17 3.34
C ASP A 104 1.81 -19.70 4.15
N SER A 105 1.55 -20.37 5.27
CA SER A 105 2.59 -20.74 6.25
C SER A 105 3.77 -21.47 5.61
N GLY A 106 4.96 -20.87 5.68
CA GLY A 106 6.20 -21.42 5.14
C GLY A 106 6.56 -20.96 3.72
N GLU A 107 5.66 -20.24 3.05
CA GLU A 107 5.90 -19.67 1.72
C GLU A 107 6.47 -18.25 1.79
N LYS A 108 7.01 -17.79 0.66
CA LYS A 108 7.49 -16.41 0.53
C LYS A 108 6.32 -15.50 0.15
N PRO A 109 6.24 -14.26 0.69
CA PRO A 109 5.22 -13.30 0.27
C PRO A 109 5.24 -13.09 -1.24
N THR A 110 4.06 -13.12 -1.86
CA THR A 110 3.92 -12.91 -3.31
C THR A 110 4.05 -11.42 -3.59
N LEU A 111 5.07 -11.03 -4.37
CA LEU A 111 5.20 -9.65 -4.86
C LEU A 111 4.01 -9.33 -5.78
N LEU A 112 3.22 -8.34 -5.40
CA LEU A 112 2.13 -7.83 -6.22
C LEU A 112 2.66 -6.79 -7.20
N ASN A 113 3.35 -5.76 -6.71
CA ASN A 113 4.00 -4.79 -7.60
C ASN A 113 5.16 -4.07 -6.89
N SER A 114 6.05 -3.49 -7.69
CA SER A 114 7.12 -2.62 -7.23
C SER A 114 7.19 -1.34 -8.06
N TYR A 115 7.39 -0.22 -7.37
CA TYR A 115 7.48 1.09 -7.97
C TYR A 115 8.82 1.73 -7.59
N LYS A 116 9.67 1.88 -8.60
CA LYS A 116 10.91 2.66 -8.48
C LYS A 116 10.52 4.13 -8.44
N ILE A 117 10.96 4.83 -7.40
CA ILE A 117 10.79 6.28 -7.32
C ILE A 117 11.96 6.92 -8.07
N ILE A 118 11.64 7.50 -9.22
CA ILE A 118 12.61 8.21 -10.08
C ILE A 118 12.29 9.69 -9.97
N MET A 119 13.07 10.42 -9.17
CA MET A 119 12.83 11.84 -8.90
C MET A 119 13.35 12.78 -9.99
N ASP A 120 14.13 12.25 -10.94
CA ASP A 120 14.66 13.01 -12.08
C ASP A 120 13.68 13.10 -13.27
N LEU A 121 12.50 12.48 -13.17
CA LEU A 121 11.45 12.61 -14.18
C LEU A 121 10.52 13.77 -13.82
N LYS A 122 10.14 14.59 -14.81
CA LYS A 122 9.14 15.68 -14.71
C LYS A 122 7.73 15.26 -14.22
N GLY A 123 7.56 14.02 -13.75
CA GLY A 123 6.33 13.46 -13.19
C GLY A 123 6.54 12.68 -11.89
N ALA A 124 7.65 12.88 -11.18
CA ALA A 124 7.82 12.36 -9.83
C ALA A 124 6.77 13.00 -8.91
N TYR A 125 5.69 12.25 -8.62
CA TYR A 125 4.64 12.71 -7.73
C TYR A 125 5.19 12.78 -6.29
N GLU A 126 5.60 13.98 -5.87
CA GLU A 126 6.03 14.33 -4.51
C GLU A 126 5.04 15.35 -3.92
N PRO A 127 3.79 14.97 -3.63
CA PRO A 127 2.80 15.89 -3.03
C PRO A 127 3.29 16.35 -1.65
N ALA A 128 3.02 17.60 -1.28
CA ALA A 128 3.42 18.11 0.03
C ALA A 128 2.71 17.34 1.17
N ASP A 129 1.45 16.96 0.95
CA ASP A 129 0.66 16.19 1.90
C ASP A 129 0.99 14.69 1.85
N PHE A 130 1.09 14.08 3.04
CA PHE A 130 1.28 12.65 3.20
C PHE A 130 0.04 11.86 2.81
N ASN A 131 -1.18 12.35 3.08
CA ASN A 131 -2.39 11.60 2.74
C ASN A 131 -2.51 11.44 1.22
N GLU A 132 -2.28 12.52 0.47
CA GLU A 132 -2.21 12.49 -0.99
C GLU A 132 -1.14 11.51 -1.50
N TRP A 133 0.06 11.53 -0.91
CA TRP A 133 1.13 10.60 -1.27
C TRP A 133 0.70 9.14 -1.05
N TYR A 134 0.14 8.85 0.12
CA TYR A 134 -0.25 7.50 0.51
C TYR A 134 -1.41 6.99 -0.34
N PHE A 135 -2.43 7.83 -0.53
CA PHE A 135 -3.58 7.57 -1.40
C PHE A 135 -3.16 7.26 -2.84
N TYR A 136 -2.24 8.04 -3.40
CA TYR A 136 -1.71 7.81 -4.75
C TYR A 136 -1.12 6.41 -4.92
N TRP A 137 -0.28 5.96 -3.96
CA TRP A 137 0.34 4.64 -4.06
C TRP A 137 -0.65 3.51 -3.88
N LEU A 138 -1.63 3.66 -2.97
CA LEU A 138 -2.73 2.71 -2.83
C LEU A 138 -3.53 2.62 -4.13
N GLN A 139 -3.97 3.75 -4.70
CA GLN A 139 -4.71 3.77 -5.95
C GLN A 139 -3.93 3.13 -7.10
N ARG A 140 -2.64 3.45 -7.20
CA ARG A 140 -1.76 2.90 -8.25
C ARG A 140 -1.66 1.38 -8.15
N MET A 141 -1.50 0.84 -6.93
CA MET A 141 -1.48 -0.60 -6.70
C MET A 141 -2.83 -1.26 -6.97
N LEU A 142 -3.93 -0.70 -6.46
CA LEU A 142 -5.27 -1.29 -6.56
C LEU A 142 -5.82 -1.31 -8.00
N LYS A 143 -5.30 -0.42 -8.87
CA LYS A 143 -5.58 -0.41 -10.32
C LYS A 143 -4.64 -1.31 -11.13
N SER A 144 -3.58 -1.83 -10.52
CA SER A 144 -2.57 -2.64 -11.20
C SER A 144 -3.12 -4.00 -11.64
N PRO A 145 -2.79 -4.52 -12.83
CA PRO A 145 -3.21 -5.86 -13.26
C PRO A 145 -2.84 -6.98 -12.29
N GLU A 146 -1.69 -6.84 -11.62
CA GLU A 146 -1.07 -7.78 -10.69
C GLU A 146 -1.84 -7.89 -9.36
N ILE A 147 -2.77 -6.97 -9.08
CA ILE A 147 -3.65 -7.05 -7.91
C ILE A 147 -4.47 -8.34 -7.86
N LYS A 148 -4.55 -9.09 -8.97
CA LYS A 148 -5.14 -10.44 -8.99
C LYS A 148 -4.53 -11.36 -7.94
N GLY A 149 -3.23 -11.25 -7.67
CA GLY A 149 -2.55 -12.06 -6.66
C GLY A 149 -3.13 -11.86 -5.27
N LEU A 150 -3.65 -10.67 -4.96
CA LEU A 150 -4.30 -10.39 -3.68
C LEU A 150 -5.60 -11.20 -3.50
N PHE A 151 -6.33 -11.46 -4.60
CA PHE A 151 -7.61 -12.18 -4.53
C PHE A 151 -7.46 -13.67 -4.20
N ALA A 152 -6.27 -14.25 -4.31
CA ALA A 152 -6.00 -15.62 -3.86
C ALA A 152 -6.10 -15.74 -2.33
N HIS A 153 -5.84 -14.63 -1.61
CA HIS A 153 -5.82 -14.59 -0.14
C HIS A 153 -7.03 -13.86 0.44
N LYS A 154 -8.11 -13.71 -0.33
CA LYS A 154 -9.32 -13.06 0.15
C LYS A 154 -10.06 -13.96 1.14
N GLN A 155 -10.62 -13.35 2.17
CA GLN A 155 -11.41 -13.98 3.20
C GLN A 155 -12.79 -13.34 3.21
N LEU A 156 -13.83 -14.15 3.42
CA LEU A 156 -15.17 -13.63 3.61
C LEU A 156 -15.17 -12.80 4.89
N PHE A 157 -15.49 -11.51 4.75
CA PHE A 157 -15.56 -10.56 5.85
C PHE A 157 -16.98 -10.48 6.40
N SER A 158 -17.97 -10.44 5.50
CA SER A 158 -19.40 -10.55 5.83
C SER A 158 -20.17 -11.05 4.61
N ASP A 159 -21.13 -11.96 4.84
CA ASP A 159 -22.09 -12.43 3.83
C ASP A 159 -23.42 -11.67 3.87
N ASN A 160 -23.57 -10.68 4.76
CA ASN A 160 -24.78 -9.90 4.88
C ASN A 160 -24.92 -8.90 3.72
N GLU A 161 -25.89 -9.14 2.82
CA GLU A 161 -26.12 -8.29 1.65
C GLU A 161 -26.48 -6.84 2.02
N ILE A 162 -27.19 -6.61 3.14
CA ILE A 162 -27.55 -5.26 3.60
C ILE A 162 -26.28 -4.52 4.03
N GLU A 163 -25.39 -5.20 4.76
CA GLU A 163 -24.11 -4.64 5.18
C GLU A 163 -23.23 -4.29 3.96
N ALA A 164 -23.17 -5.17 2.96
CA ALA A 164 -22.43 -4.91 1.73
C ALA A 164 -23.03 -3.74 0.91
N GLN A 165 -24.35 -3.58 0.90
CA GLN A 165 -25.02 -2.45 0.26
C GLN A 165 -24.71 -1.13 0.97
N LEU A 166 -24.83 -1.10 2.30
CA LEU A 166 -24.52 0.09 3.11
C LEU A 166 -23.04 0.48 2.94
N TYR A 167 -22.14 -0.49 2.98
CA TYR A 167 -20.72 -0.28 2.71
C TYR A 167 -20.48 0.32 1.33
N THR A 168 -21.13 -0.20 0.30
CA THR A 168 -21.01 0.33 -1.07
C THR A 168 -21.43 1.80 -1.11
N GLN A 169 -22.55 2.14 -0.48
CA GLN A 169 -23.03 3.52 -0.43
C GLN A 169 -22.08 4.45 0.32
N GLU A 170 -21.48 3.99 1.42
CA GLU A 170 -20.52 4.76 2.21
C GLU A 170 -19.24 5.05 1.41
N VAL A 171 -18.65 4.02 0.81
CA VAL A 171 -17.40 4.16 0.05
C VAL A 171 -17.60 4.96 -1.24
N LEU A 172 -18.74 4.79 -1.93
CA LEU A 172 -19.04 5.54 -3.15
C LEU A 172 -19.27 7.04 -2.90
N LYS A 173 -19.71 7.47 -1.71
CA LYS A 173 -19.87 8.90 -1.39
C LYS A 173 -18.55 9.67 -1.38
N GLN A 174 -17.42 8.97 -1.33
CA GLN A 174 -16.08 9.55 -1.24
C GLN A 174 -15.25 9.39 -2.52
N LEU A 175 -15.82 8.84 -3.60
CA LEU A 175 -15.22 8.76 -4.94
C LEU A 175 -15.60 9.96 -5.81
#